data_AF-A0A0F2RYK0-F1
#
_entry.id   AF-A0A0F2RYK0-F1
#
_cell.length_a   1.000
_cell.length_b   1.000
_cell.length_c   1.000
_cell.angle_alpha   90.00
_cell.angle_beta   90.00
_cell.angle_gamma   90.00
#
_symmetry.space_group_name_H-M   'P 1'
#
loop_
_entity.id
_entity.type
_entity.pdbx_description
1 polymer ?
#
loop_
_entity_poly.entity_id
_entity_poly.type
_entity_poly.pdbx_seq_one_letter_code
_entity_poly.pdbx_strand_id
1 'polypeptide(L)'
;MPDINLVQLLFNFLALSASYSLFAVGLALVFGVMRVVNFAHGEFFMLGGYSIWLLLAAFSGAPLWAVFLMAVVVGPIIVGIIGGGIERMIFWPLADDAFNGFIASLGLSYVLQATVAISFGVVSKSLPVLIPGQIEIAGAILTWQRVIVILGAVLTMAGLWYFLKHTRGGRAVRAASQNRGAAVLQGINLHRVSFMTMAIGAAMAGLSGVLMGSVLNIGPYMGLEAIWKAFIVVIVGGLGSISGALVAALLFGFIDSVASTSGYGQYIVIIDTVIMLVVLAFFPRGLLGREAPTLEQGAIKRFPTILPVKTIQVISFGAIALALLVAWPFVVDGYLLGVGVLFLINLLLVISYRTITSMGGWSFAHITMLAIGAYTMAILQTQFGISFWLILPLSGIVAAIIALVIAWPVMRTRQFYFFLSTFAAGEAIRQCFIQFKGTFGGIEGIPFLSPPSKVLGLSFFDPVNFYFLVLIIVMICSGILYTFDRGRTGRTIVAMAENENLSLALGTNVWALKTLAFCVGSFFAGIAGALFAGYNGFVAPTDFSTGMMFMVIAALVIGGNRSFLGPIFGLVLLTVLDEFLRDLSQLVPLIYGMTIILTVLFLPQGLEGLVRRLFASQTALQASGDKGVSHASRA
;
A
#
# COMPACT_ATOMS: atom_id res chain seq x y z
N MET A 1 -38.85 -8.05 9.88
CA MET A 1 -37.82 -7.99 8.81
C MET A 1 -38.54 -7.50 7.57
N PRO A 2 -38.05 -6.51 6.81
CA PRO A 2 -38.67 -6.18 5.54
C PRO A 2 -38.69 -7.45 4.68
N ASP A 3 -39.80 -7.70 3.97
CA ASP A 3 -39.91 -8.85 3.07
C ASP A 3 -38.79 -8.75 2.02
N ILE A 4 -37.76 -9.60 2.15
CA ILE A 4 -36.62 -9.59 1.24
C ILE A 4 -37.13 -10.08 -0.11
N ASN A 5 -37.25 -9.17 -1.07
CA ASN A 5 -37.56 -9.55 -2.44
C ASN A 5 -36.36 -10.33 -3.03
N LEU A 6 -36.50 -11.65 -3.11
CA LEU A 6 -35.47 -12.55 -3.63
C LEU A 6 -35.08 -12.22 -5.08
N VAL A 7 -36.01 -11.72 -5.89
CA VAL A 7 -35.74 -11.32 -7.28
C VAL A 7 -34.88 -10.07 -7.32
N GLN A 8 -35.14 -9.10 -6.43
CA GLN A 8 -34.28 -7.91 -6.28
C GLN A 8 -32.88 -8.29 -5.83
N LEU A 9 -32.78 -9.22 -4.88
CA LEU A 9 -31.51 -9.74 -4.39
C LEU A 9 -30.72 -10.42 -5.53
N LEU A 10 -31.37 -11.23 -6.37
CA LEU A 10 -30.73 -11.84 -7.53
C LEU A 10 -30.22 -10.80 -8.54
N PHE A 11 -31.00 -9.76 -8.82
CA PHE A 11 -30.57 -8.69 -9.73
C PHE A 11 -29.40 -7.87 -9.19
N ASN A 12 -29.41 -7.55 -7.89
CA ASN A 12 -28.29 -6.89 -7.22
C ASN A 12 -27.02 -7.75 -7.27
N PHE A 13 -27.15 -9.04 -6.92
CA PHE A 13 -26.08 -10.04 -6.99
C PHE A 13 -25.44 -10.10 -8.38
N LEU A 14 -26.24 -10.22 -9.44
CA LEU A 14 -25.73 -10.34 -10.80
C LEU A 14 -24.98 -9.07 -11.24
N ALA A 15 -25.53 -7.89 -10.93
CA ALA A 15 -24.91 -6.61 -11.28
C ALA A 15 -23.57 -6.39 -10.56
N LEU A 16 -23.50 -6.69 -9.24
CA LEU A 16 -22.27 -6.60 -8.47
C LEU A 16 -21.22 -7.61 -8.94
N SER A 17 -21.63 -8.86 -9.14
CA SER A 17 -20.74 -9.93 -9.61
C SER A 17 -20.16 -9.61 -10.99
N ALA A 18 -20.97 -9.06 -11.90
CA ALA A 18 -20.53 -8.63 -13.22
C ALA A 18 -19.41 -7.57 -13.14
N SER A 19 -19.60 -6.55 -12.29
CA SER A 19 -18.60 -5.50 -12.07
C SER A 19 -17.31 -6.03 -11.45
N TYR A 20 -17.43 -6.81 -10.37
CA TYR A 20 -16.28 -7.41 -9.68
C TYR A 20 -15.51 -8.35 -10.60
N SER A 21 -16.21 -9.14 -11.42
CA SER A 21 -15.57 -10.06 -12.36
C SER A 21 -14.76 -9.31 -13.41
N LEU A 22 -15.33 -8.27 -14.01
CA LEU A 22 -14.67 -7.50 -15.06
C LEU A 22 -13.34 -6.89 -14.57
N PHE A 23 -13.38 -6.30 -13.38
CA PHE A 23 -12.21 -5.64 -12.80
C PHE A 23 -11.20 -6.66 -12.22
N ALA A 24 -11.66 -7.64 -11.44
CA ALA A 24 -10.79 -8.65 -10.82
C ALA A 24 -10.13 -9.59 -11.83
N VAL A 25 -10.81 -9.98 -12.90
CA VAL A 25 -10.21 -10.83 -13.95
C VAL A 25 -9.10 -10.09 -14.71
N GLY A 26 -9.28 -8.78 -14.96
CA GLY A 26 -8.22 -7.93 -15.54
C GLY A 26 -6.97 -7.93 -14.67
N LEU A 27 -7.13 -7.74 -13.35
CA LEU A 27 -6.04 -7.79 -12.37
C LEU A 27 -5.41 -9.19 -12.28
N ALA A 28 -6.21 -10.25 -12.27
CA ALA A 28 -5.72 -11.63 -12.21
C ALA A 28 -4.89 -12.01 -13.45
N LEU A 29 -5.28 -11.51 -14.62
CA LEU A 29 -4.56 -11.69 -15.88
C LEU A 29 -3.18 -11.02 -15.84
N VAL A 30 -3.14 -9.75 -15.44
CA VAL A 30 -1.93 -8.92 -15.25
C VAL A 30 -0.97 -9.62 -14.29
N PHE A 31 -1.46 -10.03 -13.12
CA PHE A 31 -0.65 -10.74 -12.14
C PHE A 31 -0.16 -12.11 -12.66
N GLY A 32 -1.02 -12.87 -13.35
CA GLY A 32 -0.70 -14.20 -13.84
C GLY A 32 0.54 -14.21 -14.74
N VAL A 33 0.71 -13.19 -15.58
CA VAL A 33 1.86 -13.07 -16.49
C VAL A 33 3.05 -12.39 -15.83
N MET A 34 2.84 -11.21 -15.23
CA MET A 34 3.95 -10.37 -14.77
C MET A 34 4.47 -10.78 -13.39
N ARG A 35 3.65 -11.45 -12.57
CA ARG A 35 3.95 -11.79 -11.16
C ARG A 35 4.33 -10.57 -10.31
N VAL A 36 3.85 -9.39 -10.70
CA VAL A 36 3.96 -8.13 -9.96
C VAL A 36 2.56 -7.72 -9.54
N VAL A 37 2.40 -7.38 -8.26
CA VAL A 37 1.14 -6.77 -7.81
C VAL A 37 1.13 -5.31 -8.25
N ASN A 38 0.10 -4.92 -9.00
CA ASN A 38 0.00 -3.59 -9.58
C ASN A 38 -1.09 -2.77 -8.86
N PHE A 39 -0.70 -1.92 -7.91
CA PHE A 39 -1.64 -1.02 -7.21
C PHE A 39 -2.25 0.03 -8.14
N ALA A 40 -1.52 0.47 -9.16
CA ALA A 40 -2.03 1.41 -10.15
C ALA A 40 -3.16 0.84 -11.04
N HIS A 41 -3.47 -0.45 -10.93
CA HIS A 41 -4.60 -1.04 -11.65
C HIS A 41 -5.95 -0.42 -11.25
N GLY A 42 -6.08 0.05 -10.00
CA GLY A 42 -7.23 0.86 -9.55
C GLY A 42 -7.37 2.17 -10.31
N GLU A 43 -6.26 2.80 -10.67
CA GLU A 43 -6.30 4.06 -11.40
C GLU A 43 -6.77 3.89 -12.85
N PHE A 44 -6.62 2.70 -13.45
CA PHE A 44 -7.24 2.43 -14.75
C PHE A 44 -8.77 2.41 -14.68
N PHE A 45 -9.33 1.96 -13.56
CA PHE A 45 -10.77 2.08 -13.29
C PHE A 45 -11.19 3.55 -13.14
N MET A 46 -10.41 4.36 -12.40
CA MET A 46 -10.63 5.81 -12.31
C MET A 46 -10.59 6.47 -13.69
N LEU A 47 -9.55 6.21 -14.50
CA LEU A 47 -9.41 6.77 -15.84
C LEU A 47 -10.58 6.36 -16.76
N GLY A 48 -11.11 5.14 -16.58
CA GLY A 48 -12.35 4.71 -17.22
C GLY A 48 -13.55 5.58 -16.85
N GLY A 49 -13.76 5.84 -15.56
CA GLY A 49 -14.82 6.74 -15.07
C GLY A 49 -14.67 8.17 -15.60
N TYR A 50 -13.46 8.72 -15.61
CA TYR A 50 -13.22 10.05 -16.19
C TYR A 50 -13.41 10.08 -17.70
N SER A 51 -13.15 8.97 -18.41
CA SER A 51 -13.34 8.93 -19.87
C SER A 51 -14.79 9.15 -20.28
N ILE A 52 -15.76 8.56 -19.57
CA ILE A 52 -17.18 8.80 -19.85
C ILE A 52 -17.60 10.23 -19.50
N TRP A 53 -17.13 10.78 -18.37
CA TRP A 53 -17.42 12.16 -18.00
C TRP A 53 -16.88 13.16 -19.02
N LEU A 54 -15.64 12.96 -19.51
CA LEU A 54 -15.05 13.78 -20.56
C LEU A 54 -15.79 13.67 -21.90
N LEU A 55 -16.21 12.47 -22.29
CA LEU A 55 -16.98 12.27 -23.52
C LEU A 55 -18.35 12.95 -23.43
N LEU A 56 -19.02 12.91 -22.28
CA LEU A 56 -20.28 13.64 -22.06
C LEU A 56 -20.09 15.16 -22.14
N ALA A 57 -18.97 15.67 -21.62
CA ALA A 57 -18.63 17.09 -21.76
C ALA A 57 -18.33 17.47 -23.22
N ALA A 58 -17.59 16.64 -23.95
CA ALA A 58 -17.20 16.88 -25.34
C ALA A 58 -18.39 16.80 -26.32
N PHE A 59 -19.38 15.95 -26.02
CA PHE A 59 -20.56 15.72 -26.85
C PHE A 59 -21.86 16.15 -26.14
N SER A 60 -21.84 17.32 -25.50
CA SER A 60 -22.95 17.82 -24.67
C SER A 60 -24.29 17.99 -25.42
N GLY A 61 -24.26 18.11 -26.75
CA GLY A 61 -25.45 18.17 -27.61
C GLY A 61 -25.94 16.82 -28.15
N ALA A 62 -25.21 15.74 -27.93
CA ALA A 62 -25.57 14.40 -28.41
C ALA A 62 -26.48 13.68 -27.39
N PRO A 63 -27.32 12.73 -27.85
CA PRO A 63 -28.12 11.93 -26.93
C PRO A 63 -27.24 11.14 -25.96
N LEU A 64 -27.52 11.24 -24.65
CA LEU A 64 -26.70 10.66 -23.56
C LEU A 64 -26.44 9.15 -23.74
N TRP A 65 -27.44 8.41 -24.20
CA TRP A 65 -27.32 6.97 -24.45
C TRP A 65 -26.28 6.66 -25.55
N ALA A 66 -26.17 7.49 -26.58
CA ALA A 66 -25.21 7.30 -27.66
C ALA A 66 -23.79 7.60 -27.19
N VAL A 67 -23.62 8.68 -26.40
CA VAL A 67 -22.32 9.01 -25.79
C VAL A 67 -21.88 7.93 -24.82
N PHE A 68 -22.80 7.35 -24.06
CA PHE A 68 -22.51 6.22 -23.17
C PHE A 68 -22.04 4.98 -23.94
N LEU A 69 -22.74 4.57 -25.00
CA LEU A 69 -22.33 3.44 -25.83
C LEU A 69 -20.97 3.68 -26.49
N MET A 70 -20.70 4.91 -26.92
CA MET A 70 -19.38 5.30 -27.40
C MET A 70 -18.32 5.19 -26.29
N ALA A 71 -18.62 5.64 -25.07
CA ALA A 71 -17.69 5.53 -23.94
C ALA A 71 -17.38 4.08 -23.58
N VAL A 72 -18.35 3.17 -23.67
CA VAL A 72 -18.18 1.72 -23.46
C VAL A 72 -17.17 1.11 -24.44
N VAL A 73 -16.98 1.71 -25.63
CA VAL A 73 -16.00 1.24 -26.62
C VAL A 73 -14.69 2.02 -26.53
N VAL A 74 -14.76 3.35 -26.53
CA VAL A 74 -13.60 4.24 -26.62
C VAL A 74 -12.81 4.29 -25.30
N GLY A 75 -13.50 4.33 -24.16
CA GLY A 75 -12.86 4.38 -22.83
C GLY A 75 -11.86 3.24 -22.60
N PRO A 76 -12.26 1.97 -22.77
CA PRO A 76 -11.35 0.82 -22.64
C PRO A 76 -10.15 0.88 -23.58
N ILE A 77 -10.33 1.38 -24.81
CA ILE A 77 -9.24 1.49 -25.79
C ILE A 77 -8.21 2.52 -25.29
N ILE A 78 -8.66 3.70 -24.87
CA ILE A 78 -7.78 4.75 -24.34
C ILE A 78 -7.02 4.24 -23.12
N VAL A 79 -7.73 3.64 -22.15
CA VAL A 79 -7.12 3.14 -20.92
C VAL A 79 -6.17 1.97 -21.21
N GLY A 80 -6.50 1.11 -22.18
CA GLY A 80 -5.63 0.02 -22.63
C GLY A 80 -4.33 0.51 -23.26
N ILE A 81 -4.38 1.57 -24.07
CA ILE A 81 -3.19 2.22 -24.64
C ILE A 81 -2.31 2.80 -23.53
N ILE A 82 -2.91 3.52 -22.58
CA ILE A 82 -2.20 4.07 -21.41
C ILE A 82 -1.53 2.94 -20.61
N GLY A 83 -2.26 1.86 -20.33
CA GLY A 83 -1.73 0.70 -19.62
C GLY A 83 -0.55 0.04 -20.34
N GLY A 84 -0.65 -0.17 -21.66
CA GLY A 84 0.46 -0.68 -22.47
C GLY A 84 1.68 0.25 -22.48
N GLY A 85 1.48 1.57 -22.54
CA GLY A 85 2.56 2.56 -22.45
C GLY A 85 3.28 2.52 -21.09
N ILE A 86 2.51 2.47 -20.01
CA ILE A 86 3.02 2.34 -18.64
C ILE A 86 3.81 1.04 -18.45
N GLU A 87 3.33 -0.07 -19.01
CA GLU A 87 4.08 -1.33 -19.01
C GLU A 87 5.46 -1.14 -19.62
N ARG A 88 5.54 -0.52 -20.80
CA ARG A 88 6.81 -0.32 -21.50
C ARG A 88 7.76 0.62 -20.75
N MET A 89 7.23 1.66 -20.11
CA MET A 89 8.03 2.71 -19.47
C MET A 89 8.47 2.38 -18.04
N ILE A 90 7.64 1.68 -17.27
CA ILE A 90 7.84 1.50 -15.83
C ILE A 90 8.02 0.02 -15.47
N PHE A 91 7.09 -0.84 -15.86
CA PHE A 91 7.11 -2.24 -15.42
C PHE A 91 8.12 -3.10 -16.18
N TRP A 92 8.32 -2.83 -17.47
CA TRP A 92 9.28 -3.54 -18.30
C TRP A 92 10.71 -3.39 -17.77
N PRO A 93 11.23 -2.18 -17.48
CA PRO A 93 12.55 -2.03 -16.86
C PRO A 93 12.72 -2.75 -15.52
N LEU A 94 11.60 -3.03 -14.84
CA LEU A 94 11.55 -3.66 -13.52
C LEU A 94 11.08 -5.13 -13.60
N ALA A 95 11.03 -5.73 -14.79
CA ALA A 95 10.42 -7.05 -15.01
C ALA A 95 11.17 -8.22 -14.33
N ASP A 96 12.42 -8.00 -13.94
CA ASP A 96 13.26 -8.96 -13.22
C ASP A 96 13.27 -8.74 -11.70
N ASP A 97 12.73 -7.60 -11.24
CA ASP A 97 12.64 -7.25 -9.82
C ASP A 97 11.18 -6.94 -9.48
N ALA A 98 10.44 -8.00 -9.20
CA ALA A 98 9.01 -7.90 -8.90
C ALA A 98 8.71 -7.00 -7.69
N PHE A 99 9.67 -6.90 -6.75
CA PHE A 99 9.53 -6.06 -5.57
C PHE A 99 9.64 -4.56 -5.92
N ASN A 100 10.62 -4.20 -6.74
CA ASN A 100 10.73 -2.84 -7.25
C ASN A 100 9.57 -2.48 -8.19
N GLY A 101 9.11 -3.41 -9.03
CA GLY A 101 7.90 -3.22 -9.84
C GLY A 101 6.66 -2.94 -8.98
N PHE A 102 6.54 -3.62 -7.84
CA PHE A 102 5.47 -3.39 -6.86
C PHE A 102 5.51 -1.96 -6.28
N ILE A 103 6.68 -1.51 -5.80
CA ILE A 103 6.85 -0.14 -5.28
C ILE A 103 6.54 0.90 -6.36
N ALA A 104 7.03 0.68 -7.58
CA ALA A 104 6.79 1.60 -8.68
C ALA A 104 5.28 1.73 -8.99
N SER A 105 4.50 0.65 -8.80
CA SER A 105 3.04 0.70 -8.95
C SER A 105 2.34 1.57 -7.89
N LEU A 106 2.87 1.64 -6.66
CA LEU A 106 2.37 2.54 -5.62
C LEU A 106 2.66 4.00 -6.00
N GLY A 107 3.89 4.29 -6.43
CA GLY A 107 4.27 5.62 -6.91
C GLY A 107 3.42 6.05 -8.12
N LEU A 108 3.17 5.13 -9.05
CA LEU A 108 2.33 5.38 -10.22
C LEU A 108 0.88 5.67 -9.86
N SER A 109 0.32 4.99 -8.84
CA SER A 109 -1.05 5.27 -8.36
C SER A 109 -1.16 6.74 -7.93
N TYR A 110 -0.19 7.24 -7.16
CA TYR A 110 -0.14 8.65 -6.77
C TYR A 110 0.04 9.61 -7.94
N VAL A 111 0.90 9.28 -8.90
CA VAL A 111 1.07 10.12 -10.10
C VAL A 111 -0.25 10.26 -10.85
N LEU A 112 -0.95 9.15 -11.10
CA LEU A 112 -2.21 9.16 -11.85
C LEU A 112 -3.32 9.87 -11.07
N GLN A 113 -3.50 9.55 -9.79
CA GLN A 113 -4.47 10.18 -8.91
C GLN A 113 -4.26 11.69 -8.81
N ALA A 114 -3.04 12.13 -8.52
CA ALA A 114 -2.72 13.55 -8.38
C ALA A 114 -2.90 14.29 -9.71
N THR A 115 -2.48 13.69 -10.84
CA THR A 115 -2.67 14.28 -12.17
C THR A 115 -4.16 14.53 -12.46
N VAL A 116 -5.03 13.56 -12.16
CA VAL A 116 -6.48 13.71 -12.33
C VAL A 116 -7.05 14.74 -11.36
N ALA A 117 -6.64 14.73 -10.09
CA ALA A 117 -7.07 15.68 -9.08
C ALA A 117 -6.70 17.13 -9.43
N ILE A 118 -5.48 17.36 -9.92
CA ILE A 118 -5.00 18.68 -10.37
C ILE A 118 -5.74 19.12 -11.63
N SER A 119 -5.99 18.20 -12.58
CA SER A 119 -6.59 18.52 -13.87
C SER A 119 -8.11 18.78 -13.78
N PHE A 120 -8.83 18.03 -12.94
CA PHE A 120 -10.31 18.02 -12.92
C PHE A 120 -10.92 18.39 -11.56
N GLY A 121 -10.08 18.65 -10.56
CA GLY A 121 -10.46 18.92 -9.19
C GLY A 121 -10.70 17.65 -8.36
N VAL A 122 -10.66 17.83 -7.03
CA VAL A 122 -10.87 16.76 -6.03
C VAL A 122 -12.35 16.42 -5.79
N VAL A 123 -13.26 17.28 -6.26
CA VAL A 123 -14.70 17.11 -6.07
C VAL A 123 -15.24 16.03 -6.99
N SER A 124 -15.93 15.06 -6.40
CA SER A 124 -16.57 13.98 -7.12
C SER A 124 -17.64 14.51 -8.09
N LYS A 125 -17.71 13.92 -9.28
CA LYS A 125 -18.65 14.24 -10.35
C LYS A 125 -19.74 13.17 -10.37
N SER A 126 -21.01 13.60 -10.37
CA SER A 126 -22.14 12.72 -10.65
C SER A 126 -22.51 12.82 -12.13
N LEU A 127 -22.90 11.72 -12.74
CA LEU A 127 -23.42 11.70 -14.10
C LEU A 127 -24.96 11.77 -14.08
N PRO A 128 -25.58 12.46 -15.06
CA PRO A 128 -27.02 12.34 -15.25
C PRO A 128 -27.39 10.89 -15.63
N VAL A 129 -28.67 10.55 -15.50
CA VAL A 129 -29.17 9.24 -15.93
C VAL A 129 -28.96 9.10 -17.45
N LEU A 130 -28.01 8.25 -17.83
CA LEU A 130 -27.58 8.10 -19.22
C LEU A 130 -28.59 7.36 -20.09
N ILE A 131 -29.24 6.36 -19.49
CA ILE A 131 -30.29 5.55 -20.12
C ILE A 131 -31.47 5.51 -19.16
N PRO A 132 -32.50 6.33 -19.41
CA PRO A 132 -33.68 6.35 -18.56
C PRO A 132 -34.49 5.08 -18.72
N GLY A 133 -35.18 4.69 -17.64
CA GLY A 133 -36.11 3.58 -17.62
C GLY A 133 -35.67 2.40 -16.76
N GLN A 134 -36.66 1.63 -16.36
CA GLN A 134 -36.54 0.45 -15.52
C GLN A 134 -37.57 -0.58 -15.95
N ILE A 135 -37.29 -1.84 -15.67
CA ILE A 135 -38.24 -2.93 -15.82
C ILE A 135 -38.58 -3.43 -14.42
N GLU A 136 -39.87 -3.67 -14.18
CA GLU A 136 -40.34 -4.30 -12.96
C GLU A 136 -40.64 -5.77 -13.25
N ILE A 137 -39.99 -6.68 -12.52
CA ILE A 137 -40.19 -8.12 -12.65
C ILE A 137 -40.44 -8.66 -11.25
N ALA A 138 -41.63 -9.23 -11.01
CA ALA A 138 -42.00 -9.82 -9.72
C ALA A 138 -41.75 -8.87 -8.52
N GLY A 139 -42.12 -7.59 -8.67
CA GLY A 139 -41.94 -6.54 -7.66
C GLY A 139 -40.49 -6.09 -7.44
N ALA A 140 -39.54 -6.55 -8.27
CA ALA A 140 -38.16 -6.11 -8.27
C ALA A 140 -37.90 -5.12 -9.40
N ILE A 141 -37.14 -4.07 -9.11
CA ILE A 141 -36.81 -3.00 -10.06
C ILE A 141 -35.40 -3.24 -10.60
N LEU A 142 -35.31 -3.37 -11.92
CA LEU A 142 -34.06 -3.48 -12.65
C LEU A 142 -33.92 -2.31 -13.64
N THR A 143 -32.97 -1.42 -13.40
CA THR A 143 -32.69 -0.31 -14.30
C THR A 143 -31.97 -0.79 -15.57
N TRP A 144 -32.23 -0.15 -16.71
CA TRP A 144 -31.52 -0.46 -17.96
C TRP A 144 -30.00 -0.35 -17.84
N GLN A 145 -29.56 0.57 -17.00
CA GLN A 145 -28.16 0.75 -16.65
C GLN A 145 -27.52 -0.51 -16.06
N ARG A 146 -28.19 -1.17 -15.10
CA ARG A 146 -27.69 -2.43 -14.52
C ARG A 146 -27.69 -3.58 -15.53
N VAL A 147 -28.68 -3.62 -16.42
CA VAL A 147 -28.70 -4.60 -17.52
C VAL A 147 -27.46 -4.43 -18.40
N ILE A 148 -27.11 -3.20 -18.76
CA ILE A 148 -25.93 -2.94 -19.61
C ILE A 148 -24.62 -3.25 -18.89
N VAL A 149 -24.52 -3.00 -17.58
CA VAL A 149 -23.37 -3.45 -16.78
C VAL A 149 -23.20 -4.97 -16.89
N ILE A 150 -24.28 -5.73 -16.70
CA ILE A 150 -24.26 -7.20 -16.77
C ILE A 150 -23.88 -7.66 -18.18
N LEU A 151 -24.54 -7.11 -19.20
CA LEU A 151 -24.27 -7.45 -20.61
C LEU A 151 -22.83 -7.11 -21.01
N GLY A 152 -22.34 -5.92 -20.65
CA GLY A 152 -20.97 -5.48 -20.94
C GLY A 152 -19.92 -6.39 -20.30
N ALA A 153 -20.15 -6.81 -19.05
CA ALA A 153 -19.28 -7.77 -18.38
C ALA A 153 -19.29 -9.13 -19.08
N VAL A 154 -20.47 -9.69 -19.38
CA VAL A 154 -20.61 -10.99 -20.06
C VAL A 154 -19.94 -10.97 -21.43
N LEU A 155 -20.18 -9.93 -22.24
CA LEU A 155 -19.57 -9.79 -23.56
C LEU A 155 -18.04 -9.68 -23.46
N THR A 156 -17.53 -8.94 -22.48
CA THR A 156 -16.08 -8.80 -22.28
C THR A 156 -15.44 -10.10 -21.79
N MET A 157 -16.10 -10.84 -20.90
CA MET A 157 -15.65 -12.16 -20.47
C MET A 157 -15.64 -13.16 -21.63
N ALA A 158 -16.69 -13.16 -22.47
CA ALA A 158 -16.75 -13.99 -23.66
C ALA A 158 -15.62 -13.64 -24.66
N GLY A 159 -15.38 -12.34 -24.87
CA GLY A 159 -14.27 -11.84 -25.69
C GLY A 159 -12.90 -12.27 -25.17
N LEU A 160 -12.67 -12.13 -23.85
CA LEU A 160 -11.43 -12.58 -23.21
C LEU A 160 -11.26 -14.10 -23.33
N TRP A 161 -12.32 -14.88 -23.07
CA TRP A 161 -12.30 -16.33 -23.21
C TRP A 161 -11.94 -16.75 -24.63
N TYR A 162 -12.57 -16.12 -25.63
CA TYR A 162 -12.28 -16.36 -27.04
C TYR A 162 -10.82 -16.02 -27.37
N PHE A 163 -10.35 -14.84 -26.94
CA PHE A 163 -8.97 -14.41 -27.12
C PHE A 163 -7.98 -15.43 -26.53
N LEU A 164 -8.15 -15.79 -25.26
CA LEU A 164 -7.25 -16.70 -24.54
C LEU A 164 -7.23 -18.11 -25.16
N LYS A 165 -8.39 -18.62 -25.60
CA LYS A 165 -8.50 -20.00 -26.10
C LYS A 165 -8.13 -20.15 -27.57
N HIS A 166 -8.51 -19.19 -28.42
CA HIS A 166 -8.47 -19.36 -29.88
C HIS A 166 -7.37 -18.54 -30.58
N THR A 167 -6.83 -17.49 -29.96
CA THR A 167 -5.79 -16.66 -30.62
C THR A 167 -4.37 -17.10 -30.30
N ARG A 168 -3.41 -16.75 -31.17
CA ARG A 168 -1.96 -16.99 -30.91
C ARG A 168 -1.47 -16.18 -29.71
N GLY A 169 -1.88 -14.91 -29.61
CA GLY A 169 -1.55 -14.05 -28.47
C GLY A 169 -2.09 -14.59 -27.14
N GLY A 170 -3.36 -15.02 -27.12
CA GLY A 170 -3.96 -15.61 -25.92
C GLY A 170 -3.33 -16.93 -25.49
N ARG A 171 -2.93 -17.78 -26.44
CA ARG A 171 -2.12 -18.98 -26.14
C ARG A 171 -0.77 -18.63 -25.51
N ALA A 172 -0.08 -17.60 -26.02
CA ALA A 172 1.17 -17.12 -25.45
C ALA A 172 1.01 -16.57 -24.03
N VAL A 173 -0.05 -15.78 -23.78
CA VAL A 173 -0.42 -15.29 -22.43
C VAL A 173 -0.63 -16.44 -21.45
N ARG A 174 -1.43 -17.46 -21.83
CA ARG A 174 -1.65 -18.64 -20.99
C ARG A 174 -0.36 -19.39 -20.71
N ALA A 175 0.48 -19.62 -21.72
CA ALA A 175 1.77 -20.30 -21.55
C ALA A 175 2.69 -19.53 -20.58
N ALA A 176 2.82 -18.21 -20.76
CA ALA A 176 3.62 -17.36 -19.88
C ALA A 176 3.10 -17.35 -18.44
N SER A 177 1.78 -17.35 -18.25
CA SER A 177 1.17 -17.39 -16.90
C SER A 177 1.42 -18.70 -16.15
N GLN A 178 1.47 -19.81 -16.89
CA GLN A 178 1.72 -21.13 -16.31
C GLN A 178 3.20 -21.31 -15.97
N ASN A 179 4.10 -21.04 -16.93
CA ASN A 179 5.53 -21.13 -16.72
C ASN A 179 6.28 -20.15 -17.64
N ARG A 180 6.68 -19.01 -17.07
CA ARG A 180 7.44 -17.95 -17.76
C ARG A 180 8.75 -18.48 -18.36
N GLY A 181 9.47 -19.34 -17.64
CA GLY A 181 10.74 -19.91 -18.11
C GLY A 181 10.55 -20.83 -19.32
N ALA A 182 9.60 -21.76 -19.23
CA ALA A 182 9.28 -22.66 -20.35
C ALA A 182 8.75 -21.89 -21.58
N ALA A 183 7.95 -20.83 -21.36
CA ALA A 183 7.46 -19.99 -22.45
C ALA A 183 8.62 -19.34 -23.24
N VAL A 184 9.64 -18.82 -22.55
CA VAL A 184 10.84 -18.24 -23.20
C VAL A 184 11.59 -19.29 -24.01
N LEU A 185 11.74 -20.51 -23.48
CA LEU A 185 12.40 -21.62 -24.20
C LEU A 185 11.65 -22.04 -25.47
N GLN A 186 10.32 -21.81 -25.52
CA GLN A 186 9.49 -22.02 -26.71
C GLN A 186 9.51 -20.82 -27.68
N GLY A 187 10.38 -19.82 -27.46
CA GLY A 187 10.51 -18.63 -28.32
C GLY A 187 9.41 -17.59 -28.12
N ILE A 188 8.64 -17.68 -27.02
CA ILE A 188 7.61 -16.67 -26.72
C ILE A 188 8.28 -15.39 -26.23
N ASN A 189 8.08 -14.30 -26.98
CA ASN A 189 8.57 -12.98 -26.61
C ASN A 189 7.76 -12.42 -25.43
N LEU A 190 8.35 -12.46 -24.23
CA LEU A 190 7.70 -11.98 -23.01
C LEU A 190 7.36 -10.49 -23.04
N HIS A 191 8.13 -9.65 -23.74
CA HIS A 191 7.84 -8.21 -23.83
C HIS A 191 6.50 -7.96 -24.55
N ARG A 192 6.24 -8.72 -25.62
CA ARG A 192 4.96 -8.60 -26.33
C ARG A 192 3.83 -9.14 -25.47
N VAL A 193 4.07 -10.23 -24.75
CA VAL A 193 3.06 -10.84 -23.87
C VAL A 193 2.73 -9.93 -22.69
N SER A 194 3.73 -9.34 -22.03
CA SER A 194 3.52 -8.41 -20.90
C SER A 194 2.77 -7.15 -21.35
N PHE A 195 3.20 -6.52 -22.45
CA PHE A 195 2.51 -5.37 -23.05
C PHE A 195 1.04 -5.69 -23.35
N MET A 196 0.76 -6.78 -24.06
CA MET A 196 -0.62 -7.19 -24.39
C MET A 196 -1.45 -7.47 -23.14
N THR A 197 -0.86 -8.12 -22.14
CA THR A 197 -1.54 -8.45 -20.88
C THR A 197 -1.89 -7.18 -20.11
N MET A 198 -0.96 -6.23 -20.00
CA MET A 198 -1.24 -4.95 -19.34
C MET A 198 -2.29 -4.15 -20.11
N ALA A 199 -2.19 -4.07 -21.44
CA ALA A 199 -3.16 -3.32 -22.25
C ALA A 199 -4.58 -3.91 -22.12
N ILE A 200 -4.73 -5.23 -22.19
CA ILE A 200 -6.02 -5.91 -22.02
C ILE A 200 -6.54 -5.73 -20.59
N GLY A 201 -5.69 -5.93 -19.57
CA GLY A 201 -6.08 -5.76 -18.18
C GLY A 201 -6.52 -4.33 -17.87
N ALA A 202 -5.77 -3.33 -18.33
CA ALA A 202 -6.11 -1.92 -18.19
C ALA A 202 -7.39 -1.56 -18.97
N ALA A 203 -7.59 -2.09 -20.17
CA ALA A 203 -8.83 -1.91 -20.93
C ALA A 203 -10.05 -2.47 -20.19
N MET A 204 -9.94 -3.66 -19.60
CA MET A 204 -11.01 -4.26 -18.79
C MET A 204 -11.30 -3.42 -17.53
N ALA A 205 -10.25 -2.91 -16.87
CA ALA A 205 -10.40 -2.01 -15.75
C ALA A 205 -11.08 -0.68 -16.15
N GLY A 206 -10.66 -0.11 -17.28
CA GLY A 206 -11.27 1.08 -17.87
C GLY A 206 -12.73 0.86 -18.23
N LEU A 207 -13.10 -0.30 -18.79
CA LEU A 207 -14.49 -0.65 -19.06
C LEU A 207 -15.30 -0.73 -17.77
N SER A 208 -14.75 -1.37 -16.74
CA SER A 208 -15.40 -1.42 -15.43
C SER A 208 -15.61 -0.02 -14.86
N GLY A 209 -14.62 0.87 -15.03
CA GLY A 209 -14.70 2.28 -14.68
C GLY A 209 -15.78 3.06 -15.42
N VAL A 210 -15.91 2.86 -16.74
CA VAL A 210 -16.98 3.48 -17.55
C VAL A 210 -18.36 3.01 -17.09
N LEU A 211 -18.52 1.70 -16.90
CA LEU A 211 -19.79 1.10 -16.50
C LEU A 211 -20.17 1.50 -15.07
N MET A 212 -19.23 1.46 -14.13
CA MET A 212 -19.46 1.82 -12.74
C MET A 212 -19.53 3.32 -12.49
N GLY A 213 -18.79 4.14 -13.24
CA GLY A 213 -18.89 5.61 -13.17
C GLY A 213 -20.26 6.14 -13.62
N SER A 214 -21.05 5.31 -14.28
CA SER A 214 -22.45 5.63 -14.56
C SER A 214 -23.36 5.43 -13.32
N VAL A 215 -22.99 4.50 -12.42
CA VAL A 215 -23.78 4.12 -11.23
C VAL A 215 -23.28 4.83 -9.97
N LEU A 216 -21.97 5.05 -9.88
CA LEU A 216 -21.26 5.64 -8.76
C LEU A 216 -20.74 7.02 -9.14
N ASN A 217 -20.45 7.83 -8.13
CA ASN A 217 -19.77 9.09 -8.36
C ASN A 217 -18.34 8.85 -8.85
N ILE A 218 -17.88 9.72 -9.75
CA ILE A 218 -16.53 9.68 -10.34
C ILE A 218 -15.66 10.68 -9.59
N GLY A 219 -14.58 10.21 -8.96
CA GLY A 219 -13.65 11.09 -8.26
C GLY A 219 -12.21 10.58 -8.36
N PRO A 220 -11.20 11.43 -8.07
CA PRO A 220 -9.79 11.04 -8.22
C PRO A 220 -9.34 9.91 -7.28
N TYR A 221 -10.14 9.61 -6.26
CA TYR A 221 -9.82 8.60 -5.24
C TYR A 221 -10.59 7.29 -5.42
N MET A 222 -11.48 7.19 -6.42
CA MET A 222 -12.35 6.01 -6.62
C MET A 222 -11.57 4.73 -6.98
N GLY A 223 -10.36 4.87 -7.53
CA GLY A 223 -9.51 3.74 -7.90
C GLY A 223 -9.07 2.90 -6.70
N LEU A 224 -8.87 3.53 -5.54
CA LEU A 224 -8.39 2.86 -4.33
C LEU A 224 -9.45 1.91 -3.74
N GLU A 225 -10.72 2.33 -3.75
CA GLU A 225 -11.83 1.48 -3.31
C GLU A 225 -12.02 0.27 -4.24
N ALA A 226 -11.92 0.51 -5.56
CA ALA A 226 -12.04 -0.54 -6.56
C ALA A 226 -10.91 -1.57 -6.42
N ILE A 227 -9.64 -1.13 -6.40
CA ILE A 227 -8.48 -2.03 -6.31
C ILE A 227 -8.51 -2.86 -5.04
N TRP A 228 -9.00 -2.28 -3.94
CA TRP A 228 -9.18 -2.98 -2.69
C TRP A 228 -10.12 -4.18 -2.84
N LYS A 229 -11.31 -3.96 -3.39
CA LYS A 229 -12.28 -5.04 -3.66
C LYS A 229 -11.71 -6.09 -4.62
N ALA A 230 -10.99 -5.69 -5.67
CA ALA A 230 -10.36 -6.65 -6.57
C ALA A 230 -9.28 -7.48 -5.90
N PHE A 231 -8.47 -6.90 -5.01
CA PHE A 231 -7.46 -7.68 -4.28
C PHE A 231 -8.12 -8.76 -3.43
N ILE A 232 -9.17 -8.43 -2.69
CA ILE A 232 -9.95 -9.40 -1.93
C ILE A 232 -10.43 -10.54 -2.85
N VAL A 233 -11.08 -10.19 -3.96
CA VAL A 233 -11.61 -11.17 -4.93
C VAL A 233 -10.50 -12.05 -5.51
N VAL A 234 -9.40 -11.46 -5.99
CA VAL A 234 -8.33 -12.19 -6.66
C VAL A 234 -7.53 -13.05 -5.67
N ILE A 235 -7.29 -12.56 -4.45
CA ILE A 235 -6.61 -13.33 -3.40
C ILE A 235 -7.44 -14.53 -2.98
N VAL A 236 -8.73 -14.32 -2.70
CA VAL A 236 -9.66 -15.41 -2.36
C VAL A 236 -9.79 -16.38 -3.53
N GLY A 237 -9.87 -15.89 -4.77
CA GLY A 237 -9.88 -16.74 -5.96
C GLY A 237 -8.58 -17.52 -6.18
N GLY A 238 -7.45 -16.98 -5.71
CA GLY A 238 -6.10 -17.43 -5.97
C GLY A 238 -5.42 -16.60 -7.07
N LEU A 239 -4.32 -15.92 -6.74
CA LEU A 239 -3.64 -15.01 -7.66
C LEU A 239 -3.18 -15.74 -8.93
N GLY A 240 -3.47 -15.13 -10.09
CA GLY A 240 -3.16 -15.69 -11.40
C GLY A 240 -4.17 -16.73 -11.92
N SER A 241 -5.21 -17.05 -11.14
CA SER A 241 -6.31 -17.93 -11.56
C SER A 241 -7.50 -17.10 -12.04
N ILE A 242 -7.66 -17.00 -13.36
CA ILE A 242 -8.81 -16.27 -13.97
C ILE A 242 -10.14 -16.87 -13.53
N SER A 243 -10.25 -18.21 -13.52
CA SER A 243 -11.43 -18.92 -13.04
C SER A 243 -11.64 -18.74 -11.53
N GLY A 244 -10.56 -18.72 -10.75
CA GLY A 244 -10.59 -18.39 -9.33
C GLY A 244 -11.19 -17.02 -9.07
N ALA A 245 -10.72 -16.00 -9.77
CA ALA A 245 -11.22 -14.63 -9.67
C ALA A 245 -12.71 -14.54 -10.03
N LEU A 246 -13.18 -15.26 -11.06
CA LEU A 246 -14.60 -15.28 -11.44
C LEU A 246 -15.50 -15.91 -10.34
N VAL A 247 -15.09 -17.05 -9.79
CA VAL A 247 -15.83 -17.71 -8.69
C VAL A 247 -15.86 -16.83 -7.45
N ALA A 248 -14.73 -16.22 -7.08
CA ALA A 248 -14.67 -15.30 -5.95
C ALA A 248 -15.51 -14.04 -6.21
N ALA A 249 -15.53 -13.50 -7.43
CA ALA A 249 -16.36 -12.34 -7.77
C ALA A 249 -17.86 -12.62 -7.61
N LEU A 250 -18.31 -13.83 -8.00
CA LEU A 250 -19.67 -14.30 -7.77
C LEU A 250 -19.96 -14.47 -6.26
N LEU A 251 -19.03 -15.05 -5.50
CA LEU A 251 -19.16 -15.19 -4.06
C LEU A 251 -19.33 -13.82 -3.37
N PHE A 252 -18.42 -12.88 -3.65
CA PHE A 252 -18.47 -11.54 -3.05
C PHE A 252 -19.67 -10.73 -3.55
N GLY A 253 -20.04 -10.83 -4.84
CA GLY A 253 -21.25 -10.19 -5.33
C GLY A 253 -22.52 -10.69 -4.63
N PHE A 254 -22.57 -11.98 -4.25
CA PHE A 254 -23.68 -12.53 -3.48
C PHE A 254 -23.67 -12.01 -2.04
N ILE A 255 -22.51 -12.06 -1.37
CA ILE A 255 -22.35 -11.60 0.02
C ILE A 255 -22.70 -10.12 0.16
N ASP A 256 -22.19 -9.27 -0.72
CA ASP A 256 -22.47 -7.84 -0.72
C ASP A 256 -23.93 -7.55 -0.99
N SER A 257 -24.56 -8.30 -1.90
CA SER A 257 -25.98 -8.16 -2.20
C SER A 257 -26.82 -8.50 -0.97
N VAL A 258 -26.53 -9.63 -0.30
CA VAL A 258 -27.22 -10.03 0.94
C VAL A 258 -26.99 -9.00 2.04
N ALA A 259 -25.75 -8.58 2.27
CA ALA A 259 -25.40 -7.61 3.30
C ALA A 259 -26.10 -6.26 3.05
N SER A 260 -26.10 -5.77 1.82
CA SER A 260 -26.77 -4.53 1.43
C SER A 260 -28.28 -4.61 1.64
N THR A 261 -28.93 -5.67 1.14
CA THR A 261 -30.38 -5.84 1.25
C THR A 261 -30.84 -6.09 2.68
N SER A 262 -29.98 -6.66 3.53
CA SER A 262 -30.28 -6.94 4.94
C SER A 262 -29.99 -5.75 5.89
N GLY A 263 -29.55 -4.59 5.36
CA GLY A 263 -29.24 -3.41 6.16
C GLY A 263 -27.83 -3.39 6.77
N TYR A 264 -26.96 -4.32 6.38
CA TYR A 264 -25.56 -4.42 6.83
C TYR A 264 -24.56 -3.87 5.79
N GLY A 265 -25.02 -3.12 4.79
CA GLY A 265 -24.18 -2.60 3.70
C GLY A 265 -22.96 -1.79 4.18
N GLN A 266 -23.10 -1.07 5.29
CA GLN A 266 -22.01 -0.30 5.91
C GLN A 266 -20.87 -1.17 6.48
N TYR A 267 -21.10 -2.47 6.71
CA TYR A 267 -20.11 -3.41 7.22
C TYR A 267 -19.42 -4.23 6.13
N ILE A 268 -19.76 -4.04 4.85
CA ILE A 268 -19.26 -4.87 3.73
C ILE A 268 -17.73 -4.97 3.72
N VAL A 269 -17.02 -3.84 3.87
CA VAL A 269 -15.55 -3.85 3.85
C VAL A 269 -14.97 -4.71 4.99
N ILE A 270 -15.58 -4.67 6.17
CA ILE A 270 -15.16 -5.50 7.32
C ILE A 270 -15.46 -6.97 7.03
N ILE A 271 -16.68 -7.28 6.57
CA ILE A 271 -17.13 -8.64 6.25
C ILE A 271 -16.20 -9.27 5.20
N ASP A 272 -15.95 -8.55 4.10
CA ASP A 272 -15.12 -9.04 3.00
C ASP A 272 -13.71 -9.35 3.42
N THR A 273 -13.14 -8.45 4.23
CA THR A 273 -11.77 -8.56 4.67
C THR A 273 -11.61 -9.71 5.67
N VAL A 274 -12.56 -9.88 6.59
CA VAL A 274 -12.55 -11.02 7.53
C VAL A 274 -12.66 -12.33 6.76
N ILE A 275 -13.54 -12.41 5.76
CA ILE A 275 -13.65 -13.59 4.89
C ILE A 275 -12.32 -13.84 4.18
N MET A 276 -11.69 -12.82 3.62
CA MET A 276 -10.39 -12.96 2.96
C MET A 276 -9.32 -13.49 3.92
N LEU A 277 -9.22 -12.94 5.13
CA LEU A 277 -8.25 -13.39 6.14
C LEU A 277 -8.51 -14.83 6.58
N VAL A 278 -9.77 -15.22 6.77
CA VAL A 278 -10.16 -16.60 7.09
C VAL A 278 -9.80 -17.52 5.93
N VAL A 279 -10.16 -17.17 4.70
CA VAL A 279 -9.80 -17.96 3.52
C VAL A 279 -8.28 -18.11 3.42
N LEU A 280 -7.49 -17.06 3.63
CA LEU A 280 -6.03 -17.17 3.63
C LEU A 280 -5.47 -18.01 4.77
N ALA A 281 -6.10 -17.97 5.96
CA ALA A 281 -5.67 -18.74 7.12
C ALA A 281 -5.76 -20.25 6.87
N PHE A 282 -6.84 -20.69 6.22
CA PHE A 282 -7.13 -22.10 5.93
C PHE A 282 -6.70 -22.53 4.52
N PHE A 283 -6.70 -21.61 3.56
CA PHE A 283 -6.35 -21.80 2.16
C PHE A 283 -5.36 -20.71 1.70
N PRO A 284 -4.06 -20.80 2.08
CA PRO A 284 -3.05 -19.78 1.74
C PRO A 284 -2.82 -19.55 0.23
N ARG A 285 -3.36 -20.42 -0.62
CA ARG A 285 -3.30 -20.33 -2.09
C ARG A 285 -4.55 -19.67 -2.69
N GLY A 286 -5.54 -19.29 -1.87
CA GLY A 286 -6.90 -19.02 -2.31
C GLY A 286 -7.65 -20.31 -2.67
N LEU A 287 -8.88 -20.17 -3.15
CA LEU A 287 -9.79 -21.26 -3.47
C LEU A 287 -9.32 -22.11 -4.66
N LEU A 288 -8.77 -21.47 -5.71
CA LEU A 288 -8.38 -22.12 -6.96
C LEU A 288 -6.96 -21.73 -7.42
N GLY A 289 -6.10 -21.30 -6.50
CA GLY A 289 -4.71 -20.95 -6.81
C GLY A 289 -3.79 -22.17 -6.96
N ARG A 290 -2.78 -22.04 -7.81
CA ARG A 290 -1.76 -23.08 -8.04
C ARG A 290 -0.49 -22.78 -7.24
N GLU A 291 0.35 -23.77 -7.03
CA GLU A 291 1.67 -23.57 -6.44
C GLU A 291 2.44 -22.53 -7.25
N ALA A 292 2.79 -21.41 -6.62
CA ALA A 292 3.78 -20.52 -7.17
C ALA A 292 5.07 -21.35 -7.34
N PRO A 293 5.60 -21.48 -8.56
CA PRO A 293 6.92 -22.10 -8.73
C PRO A 293 7.86 -21.40 -7.77
N THR A 294 8.68 -22.15 -7.04
CA THR A 294 9.87 -21.60 -6.40
C THR A 294 10.59 -20.81 -7.48
N LEU A 295 10.45 -19.49 -7.44
CA LEU A 295 11.26 -18.62 -8.25
C LEU A 295 12.67 -19.01 -7.82
N GLU A 296 13.43 -19.62 -8.73
CA GLU A 296 14.88 -19.56 -8.62
C GLU A 296 15.16 -18.07 -8.47
N GLN A 297 15.50 -17.68 -7.25
CA GLN A 297 16.01 -16.36 -6.98
C GLN A 297 17.24 -16.28 -7.88
N GLY A 298 17.11 -15.57 -9.01
CA GLY A 298 18.22 -15.33 -9.91
C GLY A 298 19.40 -14.92 -9.05
N ALA A 299 20.50 -15.68 -9.16
CA ALA A 299 21.67 -15.65 -8.30
C ALA A 299 21.79 -14.29 -7.61
N ILE A 300 21.41 -14.24 -6.33
CA ILE A 300 21.46 -13.01 -5.54
C ILE A 300 22.86 -12.46 -5.74
N LYS A 301 22.98 -11.30 -6.39
CA LYS A 301 24.25 -10.58 -6.45
C LYS A 301 24.68 -10.45 -5.00
N ARG A 302 25.72 -11.19 -4.60
CA ARG A 302 26.35 -11.11 -3.29
C ARG A 302 26.70 -9.65 -3.09
N PHE A 303 25.94 -8.95 -2.27
CA PHE A 303 26.29 -7.59 -1.92
C PHE A 303 27.10 -7.66 -0.64
N PRO A 304 28.32 -7.11 -0.64
CA PRO A 304 29.20 -7.24 0.49
C PRO A 304 28.54 -6.63 1.72
N THR A 305 28.67 -7.39 2.80
CA THR A 305 28.53 -6.97 4.19
C THR A 305 29.07 -5.54 4.35
N ILE A 306 28.27 -4.72 5.03
CA ILE A 306 28.58 -3.38 5.55
C ILE A 306 30.08 -3.06 5.47
N LEU A 307 30.49 -2.15 4.56
CA LEU A 307 31.81 -1.55 4.67
C LEU A 307 31.90 -0.87 6.05
N PRO A 308 32.96 -1.08 6.81
CA PRO A 308 33.15 -0.42 8.09
C PRO A 308 33.36 1.07 7.83
N VAL A 309 32.29 1.87 7.84
CA VAL A 309 32.44 3.31 8.10
C VAL A 309 33.10 3.38 9.47
N LYS A 310 34.24 4.07 9.59
CA LYS A 310 34.95 4.20 10.87
C LYS A 310 33.95 4.66 11.92
N THR A 311 33.82 3.92 13.03
CA THR A 311 32.88 4.18 14.13
C THR A 311 32.87 5.64 14.56
N ILE A 312 34.03 6.30 14.52
CA ILE A 312 34.24 7.73 14.81
C ILE A 312 33.42 8.68 13.91
N GLN A 313 33.30 8.42 12.60
CA GLN A 313 32.54 9.28 11.69
C GLN A 313 31.02 9.15 11.92
N VAL A 314 30.55 7.94 12.23
CA VAL A 314 29.13 7.72 12.56
C VAL A 314 28.76 8.41 13.89
N ILE A 315 29.67 8.37 14.88
CA ILE A 315 29.48 9.05 16.16
C ILE A 315 29.46 10.58 15.98
N SER A 316 30.36 11.16 15.17
CA SER A 316 30.39 12.61 14.95
C SER A 316 29.15 13.13 14.23
N PHE A 317 28.67 12.44 13.20
CA PHE A 317 27.41 12.82 12.52
C PHE A 317 26.20 12.67 13.44
N GLY A 318 26.15 11.61 14.26
CA GLY A 318 25.08 11.42 15.24
C GLY A 318 25.05 12.52 16.31
N ALA A 319 26.22 12.95 16.79
CA ALA A 319 26.32 14.05 17.77
C ALA A 319 25.85 15.39 17.18
N ILE A 320 26.21 15.68 15.93
CA ILE A 320 25.75 16.89 15.23
C ILE A 320 24.22 16.86 15.04
N ALA A 321 23.67 15.73 14.57
CA ALA A 321 22.24 15.59 14.40
C ALA A 321 21.48 15.77 15.72
N LEU A 322 21.99 15.19 16.81
CA LEU A 322 21.40 15.37 18.14
C LEU A 322 21.50 16.83 18.61
N ALA A 323 22.64 17.49 18.40
CA ALA A 323 22.80 18.91 18.74
C ALA A 323 21.80 19.80 17.98
N LEU A 324 21.57 19.53 16.70
CA LEU A 324 20.57 20.23 15.89
C LEU A 324 19.15 20.00 16.42
N LEU A 325 18.80 18.75 16.76
CA LEU A 325 17.49 18.43 17.33
C LEU A 325 17.27 19.08 18.70
N VAL A 326 18.31 19.19 19.54
CA VAL A 326 18.24 19.86 20.85
C VAL A 326 18.13 21.38 20.69
N ALA A 327 18.83 21.95 19.71
CA ALA A 327 18.79 23.39 19.43
C ALA A 327 17.47 23.83 18.77
N TRP A 328 16.77 22.93 18.06
CA TRP A 328 15.59 23.24 17.26
C TRP A 328 14.55 24.13 17.96
N PRO A 329 14.06 23.83 19.18
CA PRO A 329 12.99 24.61 19.80
C PRO A 329 13.38 26.04 20.18
N PHE A 330 14.68 26.33 20.23
CA PHE A 330 15.19 27.66 20.59
C PHE A 330 15.45 28.55 19.38
N VAL A 331 15.40 28.00 18.17
CA VAL A 331 15.76 28.70 16.93
C VAL A 331 14.55 28.90 16.01
N VAL A 332 13.51 28.08 16.16
CA VAL A 332 12.35 28.07 15.25
C VAL A 332 11.09 28.65 15.91
N ASP A 333 10.11 29.02 15.08
CA ASP A 333 8.80 29.47 15.53
C ASP A 333 7.90 28.31 16.00
N GLY A 334 6.72 28.64 16.53
CA GLY A 334 5.78 27.64 17.06
C GLY A 334 5.25 26.66 15.99
N TYR A 335 5.18 27.08 14.72
CA TYR A 335 4.73 26.21 13.63
C TYR A 335 5.81 25.15 13.33
N LEU A 336 7.05 25.59 13.10
CA LEU A 336 8.19 24.71 12.82
C LEU A 336 8.53 23.83 14.02
N LEU A 337 8.24 24.27 15.24
CA LEU A 337 8.30 23.43 16.42
C LEU A 337 7.31 22.26 16.33
N GLY A 338 6.07 22.52 15.88
CA GLY A 338 5.08 21.48 15.63
C GLY A 338 5.49 20.50 14.53
N VAL A 339 6.05 21.00 13.43
CA VAL A 339 6.66 20.16 12.39
C VAL A 339 7.78 19.29 12.98
N GLY A 340 8.60 19.84 13.87
CA GLY A 340 9.64 19.10 14.58
C GLY A 340 9.09 17.96 15.45
N VAL A 341 7.97 18.18 16.16
CA VAL A 341 7.31 17.12 16.94
C VAL A 341 6.82 16.00 16.03
N LEU A 342 6.11 16.34 14.95
CA LEU A 342 5.60 15.35 13.98
C LEU A 342 6.75 14.62 13.28
N PHE A 343 7.85 15.30 12.97
CA PHE A 343 9.06 14.69 12.42
C PHE A 343 9.62 13.62 13.37
N LEU A 344 9.73 13.90 14.67
CA LEU A 344 10.22 12.92 15.65
C LEU A 344 9.28 11.71 15.80
N ILE A 345 7.97 11.93 15.78
CA ILE A 345 6.97 10.84 15.80
C ILE A 345 7.09 9.99 14.53
N ASN A 346 7.19 10.62 13.36
CA ASN A 346 7.37 9.95 12.08
C ASN A 346 8.73 9.23 12.01
N LEU A 347 9.77 9.74 12.66
CA LEU A 347 11.08 9.09 12.78
C LEU A 347 10.96 7.74 13.48
N LEU A 348 10.26 7.70 14.62
CA LEU A 348 9.99 6.44 15.32
C LEU A 348 9.13 5.50 14.47
N LEU A 349 8.13 6.01 13.76
CA LEU A 349 7.28 5.23 12.88
C LEU A 349 8.07 4.58 11.73
N VAL A 350 8.95 5.35 11.09
CA VAL A 350 9.78 4.90 9.96
C VAL A 350 10.84 3.89 10.42
N ILE A 351 11.52 4.13 11.55
CA ILE A 351 12.51 3.19 12.11
C ILE A 351 11.85 1.88 12.56
N SER A 352 10.67 1.96 13.21
CA SER A 352 9.93 0.76 13.60
C SER A 352 9.42 -0.03 12.38
N TYR A 353 9.02 0.65 11.30
CA TYR A 353 8.65 -0.02 10.05
C TYR A 353 9.83 -0.74 9.40
N ARG A 354 11.03 -0.14 9.49
CA ARG A 354 12.27 -0.77 9.02
C ARG A 354 12.52 -2.14 9.67
N THR A 355 12.13 -2.31 10.93
CA THR A 355 12.24 -3.59 11.64
C THR A 355 11.41 -4.67 10.94
N ILE A 356 10.21 -4.32 10.46
CA ILE A 356 9.34 -5.24 9.72
C ILE A 356 9.95 -5.55 8.35
N THR A 357 10.36 -4.53 7.61
CA THR A 357 10.92 -4.72 6.26
C THR A 357 12.27 -5.46 6.28
N SER A 358 12.98 -5.47 7.41
CA SER A 358 14.23 -6.23 7.58
C SER A 358 14.06 -7.75 7.42
N MET A 359 12.84 -8.27 7.62
CA MET A 359 12.53 -9.70 7.46
C MET A 359 12.28 -10.10 5.99
N GLY A 360 12.46 -9.18 5.04
CA GLY A 360 12.25 -9.42 3.61
C GLY A 360 10.79 -9.33 3.15
N GLY A 361 9.88 -8.88 4.01
CA GLY A 361 8.46 -8.67 3.72
C GLY A 361 8.03 -7.25 4.08
N TRP A 362 7.15 -6.66 3.28
CA TRP A 362 6.63 -5.31 3.49
C TRP A 362 5.19 -5.40 3.97
N SER A 363 4.86 -4.69 5.04
CA SER A 363 3.52 -4.70 5.64
C SER A 363 2.81 -3.39 5.36
N PHE A 364 1.53 -3.42 5.03
CA PHE A 364 0.75 -2.18 4.96
C PHE A 364 -0.05 -1.88 6.23
N ALA A 365 -0.02 -2.77 7.23
CA ALA A 365 -0.75 -2.57 8.48
C ALA A 365 -0.07 -1.57 9.44
N HIS A 366 1.13 -1.08 9.14
CA HIS A 366 1.94 -0.32 10.10
C HIS A 366 1.28 1.00 10.52
N ILE A 367 0.61 1.68 9.58
CA ILE A 367 -0.18 2.87 9.89
C ILE A 367 -1.38 2.56 10.79
N THR A 368 -1.95 1.36 10.66
CA THR A 368 -3.03 0.91 11.55
C THR A 368 -2.48 0.59 12.94
N MET A 369 -1.25 0.12 13.07
CA MET A 369 -0.62 -0.06 14.39
C MET A 369 -0.39 1.27 15.10
N LEU A 370 -0.03 2.32 14.35
CA LEU A 370 -0.05 3.71 14.85
C LEU A 370 -1.46 4.10 15.31
N ALA A 371 -2.49 3.84 14.49
CA ALA A 371 -3.88 4.14 14.82
C ALA A 371 -4.35 3.43 16.10
N ILE A 372 -4.06 2.13 16.25
CA ILE A 372 -4.39 1.36 17.46
C ILE A 372 -3.76 1.99 18.70
N GLY A 373 -2.49 2.42 18.63
CA GLY A 373 -1.82 3.10 19.74
C GLY A 373 -2.45 4.45 20.10
N ALA A 374 -2.84 5.22 19.08
CA ALA A 374 -3.53 6.50 19.23
C ALA A 374 -4.93 6.34 19.86
N TYR A 375 -5.72 5.38 19.36
CA TYR A 375 -7.04 5.06 19.93
C TYR A 375 -6.94 4.46 21.33
N THR A 376 -5.91 3.67 21.62
CA THR A 376 -5.66 3.18 22.98
C THR A 376 -5.41 4.36 23.95
N MET A 377 -4.63 5.35 23.53
CA MET A 377 -4.43 6.60 24.30
C MET A 377 -5.75 7.34 24.52
N ALA A 378 -6.49 7.61 23.44
CA ALA A 378 -7.75 8.35 23.51
C ALA A 378 -8.78 7.66 24.41
N ILE A 379 -9.02 6.35 24.24
CA ILE A 379 -10.04 5.59 24.96
C ILE A 379 -9.69 5.47 26.44
N LEU A 380 -8.47 5.04 26.77
CA LEU A 380 -8.07 4.81 28.17
C LEU A 380 -8.01 6.10 28.98
N GLN A 381 -7.67 7.21 28.34
CA GLN A 381 -7.65 8.50 29.03
C GLN A 381 -9.06 9.08 29.20
N THR A 382 -9.91 9.04 28.17
CA THR A 382 -11.26 9.63 28.22
C THR A 382 -12.27 8.81 29.02
N GLN A 383 -12.22 7.48 28.90
CA GLN A 383 -13.22 6.60 29.53
C GLN A 383 -12.77 6.11 30.91
N PHE A 384 -11.46 5.88 31.11
CA PHE A 384 -10.93 5.29 32.35
C PHE A 384 -10.06 6.26 33.16
N GLY A 385 -9.79 7.46 32.66
CA GLY A 385 -8.99 8.47 33.39
C GLY A 385 -7.54 8.02 33.66
N ILE A 386 -7.03 7.06 32.90
CA ILE A 386 -5.67 6.52 33.12
C ILE A 386 -4.63 7.57 32.72
N SER A 387 -3.55 7.67 33.49
CA SER A 387 -2.47 8.62 33.22
C SER A 387 -1.74 8.33 31.90
N PHE A 388 -1.41 9.38 31.15
CA PHE A 388 -0.60 9.33 29.92
C PHE A 388 0.63 8.43 30.04
N TRP A 389 1.35 8.51 31.16
CA TRP A 389 2.60 7.78 31.38
C TRP A 389 2.43 6.27 31.38
N LEU A 390 1.29 5.77 31.88
CA LEU A 390 0.97 4.35 31.87
C LEU A 390 0.41 3.91 30.52
N ILE A 391 -0.38 4.78 29.88
CA ILE A 391 -0.97 4.47 28.58
C ILE A 391 0.10 4.41 27.49
N LEU A 392 1.14 5.25 27.53
CA LEU A 392 2.20 5.27 26.52
C LEU A 392 2.82 3.87 26.24
N PRO A 393 3.36 3.12 27.22
CA PRO A 393 3.85 1.77 26.98
C PRO A 393 2.70 0.78 26.70
N LEU A 394 1.52 0.97 27.29
CA LEU A 394 0.37 0.11 27.08
C LEU A 394 -0.14 0.16 25.63
N SER A 395 -0.12 1.32 24.99
CA SER A 395 -0.43 1.50 23.57
C SER A 395 0.47 0.65 22.68
N GLY A 396 1.77 0.55 23.01
CA GLY A 396 2.68 -0.37 22.34
C GLY A 396 2.31 -1.83 22.56
N ILE A 397 1.97 -2.21 23.79
CA ILE A 397 1.56 -3.59 24.12
C ILE A 397 0.29 -3.98 23.36
N VAL A 398 -0.74 -3.12 23.34
CA VAL A 398 -1.99 -3.37 22.62
C VAL A 398 -1.71 -3.53 21.12
N ALA A 399 -0.91 -2.64 20.53
CA ALA A 399 -0.53 -2.78 19.12
C ALA A 399 0.22 -4.09 18.84
N ALA A 400 1.12 -4.52 19.74
CA ALA A 400 1.85 -5.79 19.59
C ALA A 400 0.94 -7.02 19.71
N ILE A 401 -0.07 -6.98 20.60
CA ILE A 401 -1.07 -8.04 20.75
C ILE A 401 -1.93 -8.16 19.48
N ILE A 402 -2.43 -7.03 18.97
CA ILE A 402 -3.20 -7.03 17.71
C ILE A 402 -2.33 -7.53 16.55
N ALA A 403 -1.07 -7.10 16.49
CA ALA A 403 -0.12 -7.59 15.51
C ALA A 403 0.10 -9.11 15.60
N LEU A 404 0.15 -9.68 16.80
CA LEU A 404 0.28 -11.13 16.99
C LEU A 404 -0.93 -11.90 16.44
N VAL A 405 -2.14 -11.37 16.66
CA VAL A 405 -3.38 -11.96 16.12
C VAL A 405 -3.37 -11.93 14.60
N ILE A 406 -2.97 -10.80 14.00
CA ILE A 406 -2.87 -10.64 12.54
C ILE A 406 -1.74 -11.51 11.95
N ALA A 407 -0.63 -11.67 12.67
CA ALA A 407 0.51 -12.44 12.20
C ALA A 407 0.16 -13.91 11.95
N TRP A 408 -0.74 -14.51 12.73
CA TRP A 408 -1.08 -15.93 12.59
C TRP A 408 -1.55 -16.33 11.17
N PRO A 409 -2.58 -15.67 10.58
CA PRO A 409 -2.96 -15.94 9.20
C PRO A 409 -1.99 -15.36 8.17
N VAL A 410 -1.46 -14.15 8.41
CA VAL A 410 -0.71 -13.39 7.41
C VAL A 410 0.70 -13.96 7.19
N MET A 411 1.36 -14.47 8.23
CA MET A 411 2.72 -15.04 8.14
C MET A 411 2.78 -16.39 7.43
N ARG A 412 1.63 -17.01 7.12
CA ARG A 412 1.56 -18.22 6.28
C ARG A 412 1.70 -17.91 4.79
N THR A 413 1.69 -16.63 4.44
CA THR A 413 1.69 -16.17 3.06
C THR A 413 3.06 -15.62 2.65
N ARG A 414 3.39 -15.65 1.35
CA ARG A 414 4.71 -15.22 0.84
C ARG A 414 4.71 -13.75 0.41
N GLN A 415 5.76 -13.00 0.78
CA GLN A 415 6.09 -11.60 0.43
C GLN A 415 4.92 -10.69 -0.01
N PHE A 416 4.46 -10.78 -1.27
CA PHE A 416 3.36 -9.95 -1.78
C PHE A 416 2.02 -10.21 -1.09
N TYR A 417 1.70 -11.47 -0.80
CA TYR A 417 0.50 -11.82 -0.06
C TYR A 417 0.54 -11.27 1.37
N PHE A 418 1.74 -11.22 1.97
CA PHE A 418 1.93 -10.62 3.29
C PHE A 418 1.58 -9.13 3.26
N PHE A 419 2.05 -8.40 2.23
CA PHE A 419 1.67 -6.99 2.05
C PHE A 419 0.15 -6.80 1.92
N LEU A 420 -0.51 -7.57 1.04
CA LEU A 420 -1.93 -7.34 0.74
C LEU A 420 -2.81 -7.77 1.91
N SER A 421 -2.47 -8.87 2.58
CA SER A 421 -3.22 -9.34 3.75
C SER A 421 -3.03 -8.45 4.97
N THR A 422 -1.85 -7.85 5.15
CA THR A 422 -1.66 -6.81 6.18
C THR A 422 -2.42 -5.52 5.84
N PHE A 423 -2.46 -5.10 4.57
CA PHE A 423 -3.33 -3.98 4.16
C PHE A 423 -4.79 -4.24 4.53
N ALA A 424 -5.27 -5.46 4.26
CA ALA A 424 -6.59 -5.90 4.65
C ALA A 424 -6.85 -5.77 6.12
N ALA A 425 -6.03 -6.43 6.93
CA ALA A 425 -6.20 -6.42 8.36
C ALA A 425 -6.20 -4.98 8.90
N GLY A 426 -5.33 -4.12 8.37
CA GLY A 426 -5.29 -2.70 8.70
C GLY A 426 -6.55 -1.95 8.32
N GLU A 427 -7.04 -2.11 7.10
CA GLU A 427 -8.24 -1.41 6.61
C GLU A 427 -9.49 -1.89 7.35
N ALA A 428 -9.63 -3.19 7.62
CA ALA A 428 -10.74 -3.70 8.43
C ALA A 428 -10.78 -3.06 9.84
N ILE A 429 -9.62 -2.90 10.48
CA ILE A 429 -9.52 -2.23 11.79
C ILE A 429 -9.90 -0.75 11.67
N ARG A 430 -9.43 -0.05 10.63
CA ARG A 430 -9.81 1.35 10.39
C ARG A 430 -11.31 1.50 10.15
N GLN A 431 -11.92 0.57 9.43
CA GLN A 431 -13.38 0.53 9.21
C GLN A 431 -14.14 0.24 10.51
N CYS A 432 -13.59 -0.56 11.43
CA CYS A 432 -14.16 -0.69 12.77
C CYS A 432 -14.18 0.65 13.52
N PHE A 433 -13.15 1.48 13.40
CA PHE A 433 -13.13 2.81 14.04
C PHE A 433 -14.21 3.74 13.47
N ILE A 434 -14.48 3.65 12.16
CA ILE A 434 -15.53 4.42 11.50
C ILE A 434 -16.91 3.93 11.90
N GLN A 435 -17.10 2.61 11.90
CA GLN A 435 -18.44 2.02 11.95
C GLN A 435 -18.97 1.81 13.37
N PHE A 436 -18.11 1.56 14.36
CA PHE A 436 -18.50 1.38 15.76
C PHE A 436 -18.40 2.71 16.54
N LYS A 437 -19.28 3.67 16.18
CA LYS A 437 -19.29 5.05 16.74
C LYS A 437 -19.30 5.09 18.27
N GLY A 438 -20.03 4.19 18.93
CA GLY A 438 -20.13 4.19 20.40
C GLY A 438 -18.80 3.97 21.14
N THR A 439 -17.86 3.24 20.54
CA THR A 439 -16.56 2.93 21.16
C THR A 439 -15.45 3.82 20.62
N PHE A 440 -15.46 4.13 19.32
CA PHE A 440 -14.35 4.80 18.62
C PHE A 440 -14.67 6.22 18.15
N GLY A 441 -15.85 6.76 18.45
CA GLY A 441 -16.27 8.09 17.99
C GLY A 441 -16.69 8.17 16.53
N GLY A 442 -16.41 7.14 15.73
CA GLY A 442 -16.76 7.11 14.30
C GLY A 442 -15.87 8.06 13.49
N ILE A 443 -16.40 8.61 12.40
CA ILE A 443 -15.69 9.58 11.55
C ILE A 443 -15.31 10.84 12.35
N GLU A 444 -16.11 11.21 13.35
CA GLU A 444 -15.88 12.36 14.24
C GLU A 444 -14.68 12.16 15.18
N GLY A 445 -14.19 10.93 15.35
CA GLY A 445 -13.07 10.65 16.25
C GLY A 445 -13.37 10.87 17.73
N ILE A 446 -12.33 10.90 18.55
CA ILE A 446 -12.40 11.09 19.99
C ILE A 446 -11.57 12.33 20.37
N PRO A 447 -12.20 13.45 20.77
CA PRO A 447 -11.48 14.57 21.37
C PRO A 447 -11.02 14.22 22.79
N PHE A 448 -9.78 14.55 23.13
CA PHE A 448 -9.30 14.40 24.50
C PHE A 448 -8.20 15.41 24.87
N LEU A 449 -8.42 16.17 25.94
CA LEU A 449 -7.73 17.43 26.19
C LEU A 449 -6.61 17.35 27.25
N SER A 450 -6.23 16.15 27.68
CA SER A 450 -5.31 15.99 28.82
C SER A 450 -3.91 15.62 28.36
N PRO A 451 -3.01 16.59 28.09
CA PRO A 451 -1.60 16.31 27.89
C PRO A 451 -0.99 15.66 29.15
N PRO A 452 0.25 15.14 29.06
CA PRO A 452 0.87 14.43 30.16
C PRO A 452 0.82 15.26 31.45
N SER A 453 0.45 14.61 32.57
CA SER A 453 0.44 15.27 33.87
C SER A 453 1.82 15.84 34.19
N LYS A 454 1.87 16.96 34.94
CA LYS A 454 3.13 17.61 35.29
C LYS A 454 4.09 16.62 35.96
N VAL A 455 5.34 16.58 35.50
CA VAL A 455 6.42 15.80 36.11
C VAL A 455 7.52 16.77 36.51
N LEU A 456 7.99 16.69 37.76
CA LEU A 456 9.06 17.56 38.28
C LEU A 456 8.77 19.08 38.11
N GLY A 457 7.49 19.48 38.15
CA GLY A 457 7.06 20.87 37.98
C GLY A 457 6.95 21.35 36.52
N LEU A 458 7.41 20.56 35.54
CA LEU A 458 7.30 20.89 34.11
C LEU A 458 5.90 20.60 33.59
N SER A 459 5.34 21.55 32.83
CA SER A 459 4.05 21.41 32.15
C SER A 459 4.26 20.97 30.71
N PHE A 460 3.67 19.86 30.31
CA PHE A 460 3.71 19.36 28.93
C PHE A 460 2.59 19.93 28.05
N PHE A 461 1.81 20.88 28.57
CA PHE A 461 1.04 21.82 27.72
C PHE A 461 1.96 22.78 26.97
N ASP A 462 3.17 23.02 27.49
CA ASP A 462 4.15 23.85 26.80
C ASP A 462 4.73 23.08 25.59
N PRO A 463 4.63 23.62 24.36
CA PRO A 463 5.11 22.93 23.17
C PRO A 463 6.59 22.58 23.18
N VAL A 464 7.44 23.38 23.83
CA VAL A 464 8.88 23.13 23.93
C VAL A 464 9.14 21.95 24.87
N ASN A 465 8.46 21.93 26.02
CA ASN A 465 8.57 20.79 26.94
C ASN A 465 8.05 19.50 26.31
N PHE A 466 6.96 19.57 25.54
CA PHE A 466 6.42 18.42 24.82
C PHE A 466 7.38 17.94 23.73
N TYR A 467 8.02 18.84 23.00
CA TYR A 467 9.04 18.50 22.02
C TYR A 467 10.20 17.71 22.66
N PHE A 468 10.75 18.17 23.79
CA PHE A 468 11.83 17.46 24.47
C PHE A 468 11.38 16.11 25.02
N LEU A 469 10.15 16.00 25.51
CA LEU A 469 9.57 14.72 25.91
C LEU A 469 9.56 13.72 24.76
N VAL A 470 9.05 14.13 23.60
CA VAL A 470 9.00 13.29 22.39
C VAL A 470 10.41 12.93 21.94
N LEU A 471 11.35 13.89 21.91
CA LEU A 471 12.75 13.64 21.56
C LEU A 471 13.38 12.56 22.44
N ILE A 472 13.22 12.65 23.76
CA ILE A 472 13.77 11.66 24.70
C ILE A 472 13.16 10.27 24.46
N ILE A 473 11.83 10.18 24.33
CA ILE A 473 11.15 8.90 24.10
C ILE A 473 11.58 8.28 22.77
N VAL A 474 11.65 9.08 21.70
CA VAL A 474 12.06 8.62 20.37
C VAL A 474 13.51 8.16 20.37
N MET A 475 14.41 8.86 21.07
CA MET A 475 15.82 8.46 21.20
C MET A 475 15.97 7.14 21.96
N ILE A 476 15.23 6.95 23.07
CA ILE A 476 15.21 5.69 23.82
C ILE A 476 14.70 4.55 22.93
N CYS A 477 13.55 4.73 22.28
CA CYS A 477 12.95 3.72 21.42
C CYS A 477 13.85 3.37 20.23
N SER A 478 14.44 4.37 19.58
CA SER A 478 15.38 4.18 18.48
C SER A 478 16.64 3.45 18.94
N GLY A 479 17.15 3.73 20.14
CA GLY A 479 18.26 3.00 20.74
C GLY A 479 17.95 1.52 21.00
N ILE A 480 16.73 1.22 21.47
CA ILE A 480 16.26 -0.15 21.66
C ILE A 480 16.17 -0.88 20.31
N LEU A 481 15.55 -0.26 19.30
CA LEU A 481 15.43 -0.82 17.95
C LEU A 481 16.80 -1.04 17.29
N TYR A 482 17.73 -0.09 17.46
CA TYR A 482 19.10 -0.23 16.99
C TYR A 482 19.83 -1.41 17.63
N THR A 483 19.62 -1.61 18.94
CA THR A 483 20.19 -2.73 19.69
C THR A 483 19.56 -4.07 19.27
N PHE A 484 18.25 -4.10 19.03
CA PHE A 484 17.53 -5.27 18.52
C PHE A 484 18.09 -5.73 17.17
N ASP A 485 18.29 -4.79 16.24
CA ASP A 485 18.81 -5.05 14.90
C ASP A 485 20.23 -5.61 14.90
N ARG A 486 21.11 -5.07 15.75
CA ARG A 486 22.50 -5.55 15.88
C ARG A 486 22.61 -6.82 16.72
N GLY A 487 21.59 -7.11 17.53
CA GLY A 487 21.48 -8.32 18.31
C GLY A 487 21.56 -9.59 17.46
N ARG A 488 21.70 -10.74 18.13
CA ARG A 488 21.71 -12.04 17.45
C ARG A 488 20.41 -12.28 16.68
N THR A 489 19.28 -11.89 17.27
CA THR A 489 17.94 -12.04 16.68
C THR A 489 17.79 -11.18 15.42
N GLY A 490 18.09 -9.89 15.47
CA GLY A 490 18.03 -8.99 14.30
C GLY A 490 18.93 -9.44 13.15
N ARG A 491 20.18 -9.86 13.45
CA ARG A 491 21.07 -10.43 12.44
C ARG A 491 20.53 -11.71 11.80
N THR A 492 19.85 -12.56 12.58
CA THR A 492 19.20 -13.77 12.06
C THR A 492 18.01 -13.41 11.17
N ILE A 493 17.21 -12.40 11.53
CA ILE A 493 16.08 -11.89 10.75
C ILE A 493 16.55 -11.34 9.39
N VAL A 494 17.63 -10.56 9.38
CA VAL A 494 18.19 -10.02 8.14
C VAL A 494 18.77 -11.14 7.28
N ALA A 495 19.48 -12.12 7.86
CA ALA A 495 20.04 -13.25 7.12
C ALA A 495 18.93 -14.14 6.50
N MET A 496 17.84 -14.39 7.22
CA MET A 496 16.73 -15.19 6.67
C MET A 496 15.98 -14.50 5.53
N ALA A 497 16.00 -13.17 5.49
CA ALA A 497 15.41 -12.40 4.41
C ALA A 497 16.11 -12.62 3.06
N GLU A 498 17.40 -13.01 3.07
CA GLU A 498 18.14 -13.32 1.85
C GLU A 498 17.71 -14.67 1.26
N ASN A 499 17.62 -15.72 2.08
CA ASN A 499 17.16 -17.03 1.65
C ASN A 499 16.39 -17.76 2.76
N GLU A 500 15.07 -17.65 2.67
CA GLU A 500 14.14 -18.26 3.63
C GLU A 500 14.22 -19.79 3.62
N ASN A 501 14.36 -20.41 2.44
CA ASN A 501 14.41 -21.87 2.31
C ASN A 501 15.69 -22.45 2.93
N LEU A 502 16.84 -21.79 2.75
CA LEU A 502 18.09 -22.17 3.39
C LEU A 502 18.01 -22.03 4.92
N SER A 503 17.37 -20.96 5.39
CA SER A 503 17.18 -20.72 6.82
C SER A 503 16.32 -21.80 7.47
N LEU A 504 15.26 -22.26 6.79
CA LEU A 504 14.45 -23.40 7.23
C LEU A 504 15.27 -24.70 7.27
N ALA A 505 16.13 -24.94 6.27
CA ALA A 505 16.99 -26.12 6.25
C ALA A 505 18.04 -26.13 7.38
N LEU A 506 18.48 -24.95 7.83
CA LEU A 506 19.34 -24.78 9.01
C LEU A 506 18.58 -24.88 10.35
N GLY A 507 17.28 -25.19 10.33
CA GLY A 507 16.47 -25.38 11.54
C GLY A 507 16.01 -24.09 12.23
N THR A 508 16.13 -22.93 11.56
CA THR A 508 15.62 -21.67 12.12
C THR A 508 14.10 -21.59 12.04
N ASN A 509 13.45 -21.16 13.12
CA ASN A 509 12.01 -20.94 13.13
C ASN A 509 11.69 -19.59 12.47
N VAL A 510 11.56 -19.58 11.14
CA VAL A 510 11.26 -18.38 10.34
C VAL A 510 9.94 -17.73 10.76
N TRP A 511 8.91 -18.53 10.99
CA TRP A 511 7.59 -18.02 11.37
C TRP A 511 7.64 -17.23 12.69
N ALA A 512 8.33 -17.77 13.70
CA ALA A 512 8.49 -17.09 14.99
C ALA A 512 9.31 -15.79 14.86
N LEU A 513 10.39 -15.80 14.06
CA LEU A 513 11.22 -14.62 13.86
C LEU A 513 10.52 -13.50 13.08
N LYS A 514 9.76 -13.85 12.03
CA LYS A 514 8.92 -12.88 11.30
C LYS A 514 7.82 -12.31 12.19
N THR A 515 7.16 -13.17 12.97
CA THR A 515 6.14 -12.75 13.96
C THR A 515 6.74 -11.81 15.00
N LEU A 516 7.93 -12.13 15.53
CA LEU A 516 8.64 -11.26 16.46
C LEU A 516 8.98 -9.90 15.85
N ALA A 517 9.55 -9.87 14.64
CA ALA A 517 9.86 -8.62 13.94
C ALA A 517 8.61 -7.75 13.74
N PHE A 518 7.49 -8.38 13.36
CA PHE A 518 6.20 -7.71 13.17
C PHE A 518 5.63 -7.15 14.48
N CYS A 519 5.64 -7.94 15.56
CA CYS A 519 5.19 -7.48 16.88
C CYS A 519 6.07 -6.36 17.44
N VAL A 520 7.41 -6.46 17.30
CA VAL A 520 8.35 -5.42 17.75
C VAL A 520 8.13 -4.12 16.96
N GLY A 521 8.04 -4.19 15.63
CA GLY A 521 7.73 -3.01 14.82
C GLY A 521 6.39 -2.37 15.21
N SER A 522 5.35 -3.20 15.41
CA SER A 522 4.01 -2.74 15.79
C SER A 522 3.96 -2.13 17.20
N PHE A 523 4.75 -2.66 18.15
CA PHE A 523 4.88 -2.10 19.49
C PHE A 523 5.34 -0.63 19.44
N PHE A 524 6.41 -0.35 18.70
CA PHE A 524 6.93 1.00 18.58
C PHE A 524 6.05 1.91 17.72
N ALA A 525 5.33 1.37 16.73
CA ALA A 525 4.27 2.11 16.04
C ALA A 525 3.14 2.50 17.00
N GLY A 526 2.72 1.62 17.90
CA GLY A 526 1.73 1.93 18.93
C GLY A 526 2.17 3.05 19.88
N ILE A 527 3.45 3.06 20.27
CA ILE A 527 4.04 4.17 21.05
C ILE A 527 4.01 5.47 20.25
N ALA A 528 4.42 5.45 18.98
CA ALA A 528 4.35 6.62 18.10
C ALA A 528 2.90 7.14 17.98
N GLY A 529 1.92 6.24 17.95
CA GLY A 529 0.49 6.58 17.88
C GLY A 529 -0.01 7.27 19.14
N ALA A 530 0.41 6.78 20.31
CA ALA A 530 0.13 7.42 21.59
C ALA A 530 0.72 8.84 21.67
N LEU A 531 1.95 9.03 21.17
CA LEU A 531 2.57 10.36 21.09
C LEU A 531 1.83 11.29 20.13
N PHE A 532 1.43 10.77 18.96
CA PHE A 532 0.62 11.51 17.98
C PHE A 532 -0.71 11.99 18.56
N ALA A 533 -1.44 11.08 19.22
CA ALA A 533 -2.69 11.39 19.90
C ALA A 533 -2.49 12.42 21.02
N GLY A 534 -1.45 12.25 21.84
CA GLY A 534 -1.12 13.18 22.93
C GLY A 534 -0.69 14.57 22.44
N TYR A 535 -0.11 14.67 21.24
CA TYR A 535 0.24 15.94 20.62
C TYR A 535 -0.98 16.66 20.06
N ASN A 536 -1.83 15.95 19.30
CA ASN A 536 -2.98 16.55 18.64
C ASN A 536 -4.16 16.81 19.60
N GLY A 537 -4.24 16.09 20.73
CA GLY A 537 -5.38 16.17 21.66
C GLY A 537 -6.69 15.65 21.06
N PHE A 538 -6.60 14.91 19.96
CA PHE A 538 -7.71 14.39 19.20
C PHE A 538 -7.21 13.26 18.29
N VAL A 539 -8.08 12.28 18.03
CA VAL A 539 -7.79 11.16 17.14
C VAL A 539 -9.00 10.85 16.29
N ALA A 540 -8.84 10.87 14.96
CA ALA A 540 -9.86 10.42 14.01
C ALA A 540 -9.34 9.33 13.06
N PRO A 541 -10.23 8.49 12.49
CA PRO A 541 -9.82 7.45 11.54
C PRO A 541 -9.20 8.01 10.26
N THR A 542 -9.48 9.28 9.93
CA THR A 542 -8.97 9.98 8.75
C THR A 542 -7.50 10.36 8.87
N ASP A 543 -6.97 10.49 10.09
CA ASP A 543 -5.57 10.82 10.33
C ASP A 543 -4.64 9.67 9.90
N PHE A 544 -5.15 8.44 9.95
CA PHE A 544 -4.43 7.20 9.65
C PHE A 544 -4.71 6.72 8.22
N SER A 545 -4.40 7.59 7.26
CA SER A 545 -4.68 7.34 5.85
C SER A 545 -3.62 6.47 5.16
N THR A 546 -4.00 5.84 4.04
CA THR A 546 -3.08 5.23 3.07
C THR A 546 -1.99 6.24 2.65
N GLY A 547 -2.36 7.53 2.59
CA GLY A 547 -1.50 8.71 2.55
C GLY A 547 -0.20 8.55 3.31
N MET A 548 -0.36 8.42 4.62
CA MET A 548 0.73 8.35 5.59
C MET A 548 1.54 7.05 5.46
N MET A 549 0.88 5.93 5.14
CA MET A 549 1.60 4.66 4.90
C MET A 549 2.52 4.75 3.69
N PHE A 550 2.10 5.44 2.63
CA PHE A 550 2.95 5.64 1.46
C PHE A 550 4.12 6.59 1.77
N MET A 551 3.93 7.63 2.59
CA MET A 551 5.04 8.45 3.08
C MET A 551 6.09 7.59 3.80
N VAL A 552 5.66 6.68 4.69
CA VAL A 552 6.56 5.75 5.38
C VAL A 552 7.29 4.85 4.38
N ILE A 553 6.60 4.25 3.42
CA ILE A 553 7.22 3.43 2.37
C ILE A 553 8.21 4.26 1.53
N ALA A 554 7.82 5.47 1.13
CA ALA A 554 8.65 6.39 0.37
C ALA A 554 9.95 6.72 1.11
N ALA A 555 9.88 6.99 2.43
CA ALA A 555 11.07 7.24 3.24
C ALA A 555 12.04 6.04 3.21
N LEU A 556 11.54 4.81 3.27
CA LEU A 556 12.39 3.60 3.19
C LEU A 556 12.93 3.35 1.78
N VAL A 557 12.14 3.62 0.74
CA VAL A 557 12.55 3.40 -0.65
C VAL A 557 13.60 4.44 -1.07
N ILE A 558 13.31 5.72 -0.81
CA ILE A 558 14.18 6.85 -1.14
C ILE A 558 15.43 6.81 -0.28
N GLY A 559 15.28 6.63 1.03
CA GLY A 559 16.41 6.57 1.96
C GLY A 559 17.23 5.28 1.85
N GLY A 560 16.57 4.17 1.52
CA GLY A 560 17.11 2.81 1.52
C GLY A 560 16.75 2.05 2.80
N ASN A 561 16.54 0.74 2.67
CA ASN A 561 16.09 -0.11 3.78
C ASN A 561 17.23 -0.92 4.42
N ARG A 562 18.44 -0.91 3.86
CA ARG A 562 19.50 -1.86 4.26
C ARG A 562 20.23 -1.43 5.53
N SER A 563 20.34 -0.13 5.79
CA SER A 563 20.92 0.40 7.02
C SER A 563 19.88 1.08 7.92
N PHE A 564 20.17 1.14 9.22
CA PHE A 564 19.33 1.83 10.19
C PHE A 564 19.13 3.32 9.87
N LEU A 565 20.14 3.95 9.26
CA LEU A 565 20.12 5.37 8.89
C LEU A 565 19.41 5.64 7.56
N GLY A 566 19.30 4.63 6.69
CA GLY A 566 18.68 4.79 5.36
C GLY A 566 17.30 5.45 5.43
N PRO A 567 16.34 4.91 6.19
CA PRO A 567 15.00 5.48 6.26
C PRO A 567 14.96 6.86 6.94
N ILE A 568 15.93 7.17 7.81
CA ILE A 568 16.07 8.49 8.44
C ILE A 568 16.41 9.54 7.37
N PHE A 569 17.35 9.25 6.47
CA PHE A 569 17.67 10.16 5.35
C PHE A 569 16.47 10.37 4.43
N GLY A 570 15.72 9.30 4.13
CA GLY A 570 14.51 9.41 3.34
C GLY A 570 13.45 10.26 4.02
N LEU A 571 13.22 10.08 5.32
CA LEU A 571 12.29 10.90 6.09
C LEU A 571 12.72 12.37 6.12
N VAL A 572 13.99 12.66 6.40
CA VAL A 572 14.51 14.06 6.39
C VAL A 572 14.27 14.71 5.03
N LEU A 573 14.57 14.01 3.93
CA LEU A 573 14.32 14.54 2.59
C LEU A 573 12.84 14.84 2.38
N LEU A 574 11.95 13.89 2.71
CA LEU A 574 10.52 14.05 2.50
C LEU A 574 9.92 15.16 3.37
N THR A 575 10.33 15.28 4.63
CA THR A 575 9.89 16.36 5.52
C THR A 575 10.35 17.72 5.02
N VAL A 576 11.60 17.85 4.58
CA VAL A 576 12.11 19.09 3.98
C VAL A 576 11.35 19.40 2.68
N LEU A 577 11.06 18.39 1.87
CA LEU A 577 10.29 18.54 0.64
C LEU A 577 8.86 19.01 0.90
N ASP A 578 8.16 18.44 1.88
CA ASP A 578 6.81 18.88 2.30
C ASP A 578 6.81 20.33 2.76
N GLU A 579 7.85 20.70 3.51
CA GLU A 579 8.04 22.04 4.02
C GLU A 579 8.19 23.06 2.88
N PHE A 580 9.02 22.75 1.87
CA PHE A 580 9.17 23.59 0.67
C PHE A 580 7.91 23.60 -0.21
N LEU A 581 7.12 22.53 -0.21
CA LEU A 581 5.92 22.38 -1.05
C LEU A 581 4.62 22.70 -0.32
N ARG A 582 4.67 23.28 0.88
CA ARG A 582 3.48 23.49 1.70
C ARG A 582 2.39 24.29 0.99
N ASP A 583 2.78 25.36 0.31
CA ASP A 583 1.88 26.22 -0.46
C ASP A 583 1.36 25.54 -1.74
N LEU A 584 2.01 24.45 -2.15
CA LEU A 584 1.69 23.62 -3.31
C LEU A 584 1.28 22.21 -2.86
N SER A 585 0.58 22.09 -1.72
CA SER A 585 0.19 20.80 -1.12
C SER A 585 -0.53 19.84 -2.07
N GLN A 586 -1.20 20.35 -3.10
CA GLN A 586 -1.84 19.55 -4.16
C GLN A 586 -0.83 18.79 -5.05
N LEU A 587 0.40 19.30 -5.18
CA LEU A 587 1.48 18.67 -5.95
C LEU A 587 2.25 17.61 -5.16
N VAL A 588 2.14 17.58 -3.83
CA VAL A 588 2.91 16.68 -2.96
C VAL A 588 2.73 15.20 -3.36
N PRO A 589 1.51 14.67 -3.55
CA PRO A 589 1.34 13.27 -3.95
C PRO A 589 1.96 12.97 -5.32
N LEU A 590 1.86 13.91 -6.27
CA LEU A 590 2.48 13.79 -7.60
C LEU A 590 4.01 13.68 -7.47
N ILE A 591 4.63 14.57 -6.70
CA ILE A 591 6.08 14.62 -6.52
C ILE A 591 6.57 13.39 -5.75
N TYR A 592 5.83 12.92 -4.76
CA TYR A 592 6.12 11.69 -4.03
C TYR A 592 6.11 10.49 -4.98
N GLY A 593 5.04 10.36 -5.78
CA GLY A 593 4.91 9.29 -6.76
C GLY A 593 6.05 9.28 -7.79
N MET A 594 6.40 10.45 -8.32
CA MET A 594 7.53 10.59 -9.24
C MET A 594 8.86 10.24 -8.57
N THR A 595 9.12 10.76 -7.36
CA THR A 595 10.38 10.48 -6.63
C THR A 595 10.54 8.99 -6.34
N ILE A 596 9.46 8.29 -5.97
CA ILE A 596 9.47 6.82 -5.79
C ILE A 596 9.84 6.13 -7.11
N ILE A 597 9.16 6.44 -8.21
CA ILE A 597 9.42 5.82 -9.52
C ILE A 597 10.86 6.08 -9.96
N LEU A 598 11.34 7.32 -9.88
CA LEU A 598 12.70 7.70 -10.26
C LEU A 598 13.74 7.00 -9.38
N THR A 599 13.51 6.91 -8.07
CA THR A 599 14.40 6.20 -7.16
C THR A 599 14.49 4.73 -7.54
N VAL A 600 13.36 4.07 -7.77
CA VAL A 600 13.35 2.65 -8.11
C VAL A 600 14.03 2.38 -9.46
N LEU A 601 13.87 3.27 -10.44
CA LEU A 601 14.47 3.12 -11.78
C LEU A 601 15.98 3.44 -11.80
N PHE A 602 16.42 4.47 -11.09
CA PHE A 602 17.79 5.01 -11.23
C PHE A 602 18.67 4.80 -9.98
N LEU A 603 18.06 4.65 -8.81
CA LEU A 603 18.73 4.50 -7.51
C LEU A 603 18.19 3.28 -6.74
N PRO A 604 18.34 2.04 -7.23
CA PRO A 604 17.75 0.83 -6.61
C PRO A 604 18.30 0.50 -5.21
N GLN A 605 19.28 1.26 -4.71
CA GLN A 605 19.80 1.18 -3.34
C GLN A 605 19.36 2.35 -2.46
N GLY A 606 18.51 3.25 -2.96
CA GLY A 606 18.18 4.52 -2.32
C GLY A 606 19.38 5.45 -2.17
N LEU A 607 19.19 6.51 -1.40
CA LEU A 607 20.21 7.51 -1.07
C LEU A 607 21.37 6.92 -0.28
N GLU A 608 21.15 5.90 0.56
CA GLU A 608 22.24 5.23 1.28
C GLU A 608 23.29 4.61 0.34
N GLY A 609 22.88 4.16 -0.85
CA GLY A 609 23.80 3.62 -1.86
C GLY A 609 24.71 4.68 -2.46
N LEU A 610 24.20 5.90 -2.66
CA LEU A 610 24.97 7.04 -3.16
C LEU A 610 26.04 7.44 -2.14
N VAL A 611 25.64 7.57 -0.87
CA VAL A 611 26.53 7.90 0.25
C VAL A 611 27.67 6.88 0.34
N ARG A 612 27.37 5.59 0.23
CA ARG A 612 28.40 4.52 0.23
C ARG A 612 29.40 4.65 -0.92
N ARG A 613 28.95 4.99 -2.14
CA ARG A 613 29.84 5.17 -3.30
C ARG A 613 30.79 6.35 -3.11
N LEU A 614 30.31 7.45 -2.54
CA LEU A 614 31.10 8.65 -2.27
C LEU A 614 32.19 8.40 -1.20
N PHE A 615 31.88 7.64 -0.15
CA PHE A 615 32.87 7.33 0.88
C PHE A 615 33.84 6.22 0.47
N ALA A 616 33.41 5.23 -0.33
CA ALA A 616 34.28 4.17 -0.83
C ALA A 616 35.35 4.70 -1.81
N SER A 617 35.03 5.71 -2.62
CA SER A 617 36.01 6.33 -3.53
C SER A 617 37.10 7.09 -2.78
N GLN A 618 36.78 7.74 -1.66
CA GLN A 618 37.77 8.45 -0.83
C GLN A 618 38.76 7.50 -0.15
N THR A 619 38.31 6.33 0.30
CA THR A 619 39.21 5.34 0.93
C THR A 619 40.12 4.67 -0.11
N ALA A 620 39.64 4.44 -1.32
CA ALA A 620 40.45 3.94 -2.44
C ALA A 620 41.51 4.96 -2.88
N LEU A 621 41.17 6.25 -2.92
CA LEU A 621 42.11 7.33 -3.23
C LEU A 621 43.20 7.50 -2.15
N GLN A 622 42.83 7.38 -0.87
CA GLN A 622 43.81 7.40 0.23
C GLN A 622 44.74 6.18 0.19
N ALA A 623 44.23 4.99 -0.12
CA ALA A 623 45.04 3.77 -0.25
C ALA A 623 45.99 3.80 -1.47
N SER A 624 45.64 4.51 -2.55
CA SER A 624 46.57 4.74 -3.67
C SER A 624 47.63 5.81 -3.37
N GLY A 625 47.31 6.81 -2.53
CA GLY A 625 48.27 7.82 -2.08
C GLY A 625 49.36 7.25 -1.19
N ASP A 626 49.01 6.36 -0.27
CA ASP A 626 49.96 5.74 0.67
C ASP A 626 50.97 4.80 -0.04
N LYS A 627 50.55 4.14 -1.13
CA LYS A 627 51.44 3.31 -1.96
C LYS A 627 52.38 4.12 -2.85
N GLY A 628 52.09 5.38 -3.10
CA GLY A 628 52.95 6.30 -3.87
C GLY A 628 54.15 6.84 -3.09
N VAL A 629 54.08 6.82 -1.75
CA VAL A 629 55.14 7.39 -0.90
C VAL A 629 56.13 6.31 -0.42
N SER A 630 55.74 5.03 -0.34
CA SER A 630 56.64 3.97 0.16
C SER A 630 57.67 3.44 -0.85
N HIS A 631 57.60 3.87 -2.12
CA HIS A 631 58.56 3.45 -3.17
C HIS A 631 59.55 4.54 -3.59
N ALA A 632 59.41 5.78 -3.10
CA ALA A 632 60.31 6.89 -3.44
C ALA A 632 61.48 7.07 -2.44
N SER A 633 61.59 6.26 -1.38
CA SER A 633 62.68 6.32 -0.39
C SER A 633 63.66 5.13 -0.46
N ARG A 634 63.63 4.35 -1.53
CA ARG A 634 64.54 3.22 -1.79
C ARG A 634 65.16 3.22 -3.20
N ALA A 635 65.37 4.40 -3.78
CA ALA A 635 66.19 4.56 -4.97
C ALA A 635 67.43 5.38 -4.62
#